data_AF-A0A950X7V2-F1
#
_entry.id   AF-A0A950X7V2-F1
#
_cell.length_a   1.000
_cell.length_b   1.000
_cell.length_c   1.000
_cell.angle_alpha   90.00
_cell.angle_beta   90.00
_cell.angle_gamma   90.00
#
_symmetry.space_group_name_H-M   'P 1'
#
loop_
_entity.id
_entity.type
_entity.pdbx_description
1 polymer ?
#
loop_
_entity_poly.entity_id
_entity_poly.type
_entity_poly.pdbx_seq_one_letter_code
_entity_poly.pdbx_strand_id
1 'polypeptide(L)' 'RIEPRHVDLRPYVLFGEKVTIVPGGLTRVALRKGSLVVNSSQGGGSKDTWVLES' A
#
# COMPACT_ATOMS: atom_id res chain seq x y z
N ARG A 1 0.43 -1.75 21.99
CA ARG A 1 1.05 -0.42 21.78
C ARG A 1 1.07 -0.14 20.28
N ILE A 2 0.75 1.09 19.86
CA ILE A 2 0.90 1.48 18.45
C ILE A 2 2.41 1.66 18.18
N GLU A 3 2.90 1.03 17.12
CA GLU A 3 4.33 1.05 16.75
C GLU A 3 4.48 1.23 15.24
N PRO A 4 5.55 1.88 14.77
CA PRO A 4 5.83 2.01 13.34
C PRO A 4 6.12 0.65 12.70
N ARG A 5 5.73 0.51 11.43
CA ARG A 5 5.99 -0.65 10.56
C ARG A 5 6.28 -0.15 9.16
N HIS A 6 7.12 -0.89 8.42
CA HIS A 6 7.39 -0.58 7.02
C HIS A 6 6.16 -0.87 6.18
N VAL A 7 5.95 -0.01 5.19
CA VAL A 7 4.84 -0.11 4.24
C VAL A 7 5.36 -0.03 2.82
N ASP A 8 4.62 -0.61 1.89
CA ASP A 8 4.73 -0.28 0.48
C ASP A 8 3.37 0.17 -0.07
N LEU A 9 3.42 0.98 -1.13
CA LEU A 9 2.25 1.47 -1.83
C LEU A 9 2.33 1.03 -3.28
N ARG A 10 1.27 0.38 -3.76
CA ARG A 10 1.08 0.01 -5.16
C ARG A 10 -0.09 0.79 -5.75
N PRO A 11 0.18 1.90 -6.46
CA PRO A 11 -0.85 2.56 -7.26
C PRO A 11 -1.18 1.73 -8.52
N TYR A 12 -2.33 2.01 -9.12
CA TYR A 12 -2.76 1.39 -10.36
C TYR A 12 -2.97 2.47 -11.42
N VAL A 13 -2.18 2.38 -12.49
CA VAL A 13 -2.30 3.23 -13.66
C VAL A 13 -3.20 2.52 -14.68
N LEU A 14 -4.22 3.23 -15.16
CA LEU A 14 -5.11 2.77 -16.22
C LEU A 14 -4.65 3.38 -17.55
N PHE A 15 -4.43 2.51 -18.54
CA PHE A 15 -3.99 2.90 -19.88
C PHE A 15 -5.10 2.60 -20.90
N GLY A 16 -5.37 3.57 -21.78
CA GLY A 16 -6.41 3.51 -22.81
C GLY A 16 -6.31 4.76 -23.70
N GLU A 17 -7.44 5.39 -24.04
CA GLU A 17 -7.44 6.69 -24.75
C GLU A 17 -6.66 7.78 -24.00
N LYS A 18 -6.63 7.69 -22.66
CA LYS A 18 -5.83 8.55 -21.78
C LYS A 18 -5.14 7.70 -20.72
N VAL A 19 -3.95 8.13 -20.30
CA VAL A 19 -3.27 7.56 -19.13
C VAL A 19 -3.82 8.23 -17.89
N THR A 20 -4.41 7.45 -16.98
CA THR A 20 -5.00 7.96 -15.74
C THR A 20 -4.57 7.13 -14.55
N ILE A 21 -4.65 7.69 -13.35
CA ILE A 21 -4.37 7.00 -12.10
C ILE A 21 -5.61 7.06 -11.21
N VAL A 22 -5.94 5.95 -10.58
CA VAL A 22 -7.02 5.92 -9.58
C VAL A 22 -6.55 6.67 -8.33
N PRO A 23 -7.36 7.55 -7.71
CA PRO A 23 -7.01 8.22 -6.46
C PRO A 23 -7.02 7.22 -5.29
N GLY A 24 -5.99 6.38 -5.24
CA GLY A 24 -5.85 5.28 -4.28
C GLY A 24 -4.77 4.29 -4.69
N GLY A 25 -4.77 3.15 -4.01
CA GLY A 25 -3.82 2.06 -4.27
C GLY A 25 -3.85 1.01 -3.19
N LEU A 26 -3.17 -0.10 -3.43
CA LEU A 26 -2.98 -1.14 -2.42
C LEU A 26 -1.81 -0.73 -1.52
N THR A 27 -2.09 -0.43 -0.25
CA THR A 27 -1.04 -0.30 0.77
C THR A 27 -0.82 -1.64 1.44
N ARG A 28 0.42 -2.12 1.47
CA ARG A 28 0.83 -3.32 2.21
C ARG A 28 1.72 -2.95 3.39
N VAL A 29 1.69 -3.75 4.44
CA VAL A 29 2.43 -3.49 5.69
C VAL A 29 3.18 -4.74 6.14
N ALA A 30 4.43 -4.56 6.56
CA ALA A 30 5.22 -5.61 7.20
C ALA A 30 4.82 -5.67 8.69
N LEU A 31 4.03 -6.66 9.10
CA LEU A 31 3.48 -6.71 10.47
C LEU A 31 4.54 -7.03 11.53
N ARG A 32 5.57 -7.80 11.15
CA ARG A 32 6.69 -8.17 12.04
C ARG A 32 7.63 -6.98 12.25
N LYS A 33 7.98 -6.68 13.51
CA LYS A 33 8.89 -5.60 13.88
C LYS A 33 10.23 -5.75 13.16
N GLY A 34 10.71 -4.69 12.53
CA GLY A 34 11.98 -4.68 11.78
C GLY A 34 11.94 -5.38 10.41
N SER A 35 10.85 -6.07 10.06
CA SER A 35 10.72 -6.71 8.74
C SER A 35 10.51 -5.67 7.64
N LEU A 36 11.05 -5.96 6.46
CA LEU A 36 10.75 -5.27 5.20
C LEU A 36 9.81 -6.09 4.30
N VAL A 37 9.51 -7.35 4.68
CA VAL A 37 8.65 -8.23 3.90
C VAL A 37 7.19 -7.91 4.17
N VAL A 38 6.52 -7.38 3.14
CA VAL A 38 5.09 -7.04 3.13
C VAL A 38 4.21 -8.11 2.48
N ASN A 39 4.80 -9.20 1.99
CA ASN A 39 4.05 -10.29 1.35
C ASN A 39 3.20 -11.05 2.38
N SER A 40 1.94 -11.34 2.04
CA SER A 40 0.97 -11.98 2.93
C SER A 40 1.38 -13.40 3.33
N SER A 41 2.02 -14.17 2.43
CA SER A 41 2.51 -15.52 2.74
C SER A 41 3.56 -15.56 3.85
N GLN A 42 4.17 -14.41 4.19
CA GLN A 42 5.16 -14.27 5.25
C GLN A 42 4.67 -13.36 6.39
N GLY A 43 3.36 -13.19 6.52
CA GLY A 43 2.75 -12.39 7.58
C GLY A 43 2.74 -10.89 7.30
N GLY A 44 2.73 -10.48 6.02
CA GLY A 44 2.34 -9.14 5.61
C GLY A 44 0.83 -8.94 5.69
N GLY A 45 0.39 -7.68 5.76
CA GLY A 45 -1.01 -7.28 5.75
C GLY A 45 -1.29 -6.15 4.77
N SER A 46 -2.53 -5.68 4.74
CA SER A 46 -2.95 -4.51 3.96
C SER A 46 -3.48 -3.38 4.86
N LYS A 47 -3.54 -2.18 4.29
CA LYS A 47 -4.20 -1.00 4.87
C LYS A 47 -4.94 -0.24 3.78
N ASP A 48 -5.93 0.55 4.19
CA ASP A 48 -6.58 1.52 3.31
C ASP A 48 -5.61 2.64 2.93
N THR A 49 -5.75 3.13 1.70
CA THR A 49 -5.00 4.28 1.18
C THR A 49 -5.99 5.42 0.96
N TRP A 50 -5.86 6.50 1.72
CA TRP A 50 -6.69 7.69 1.54
C TRP A 50 -5.89 8.75 0.77
N VAL A 51 -6.42 9.16 -0.38
CA VAL A 51 -5.96 10.31 -1.14
C VAL A 51 -6.94 11.44 -0.87
N LEU A 52 -6.49 12.52 -0.23
CA LEU A 52 -7.35 13.65 0.10
C LEU A 52 -7.49 14.55 -1.13
N GLU A 53 -8.71 15.04 -1.36
CA GLU A 53 -8.95 16.08 -2.36
C GLU A 53 -8.32 17.41 -1.89
N SER A 54 -7.77 18.16 -2.84
CA SER A 54 -7.16 19.48 -2.63
C SER A 54 -8.16 20.60 -2.81
#